data_AF-A0A7V9NV07-F1
#
_entry.id   AF-A0A7V9NV07-F1
#
_cell.length_a   1.000
_cell.length_b   1.000
_cell.length_c   1.000
_cell.angle_alpha   90.00
_cell.angle_beta   90.00
_cell.angle_gamma   90.00
#
_symmetry.space_group_name_H-M   'P 1'
#
loop_
_entity.id
_entity.type
_entity.pdbx_description
1 polymer ?
#
loop_
_entity_poly.entity_id
_entity_poly.type
_entity_poly.pdbx_seq_one_letter_code
_entity_poly.pdbx_strand_id
1 'polypeptide(L)' 'MLSRSGVQLEVTERPDGVIELRGVVPVPADQQWFWTERWQAMEREADADIAAGRVVGADSAEEMLRLLDK' A
#
# COMPACT_ATOMS: atom_id res chain seq x y z
N MET A 1 -7.01 -9.66 -15.76
CA MET A 1 -5.65 -9.11 -15.55
C MET A 1 -4.62 -9.66 -16.53
N LEU A 2 -4.68 -10.92 -16.95
CA LEU A 2 -3.70 -11.57 -17.86
C LEU A 2 -3.83 -11.24 -19.37
N SER A 3 -4.81 -10.44 -19.79
CA SER A 3 -5.10 -10.20 -21.21
C SER A 3 -4.40 -8.97 -21.81
N ARG A 4 -3.55 -8.27 -21.03
CA ARG A 4 -2.85 -7.06 -21.49
C ARG A 4 -1.40 -7.39 -21.85
N SER A 5 -0.93 -6.88 -22.99
CA SER A 5 0.50 -6.96 -23.36
C SER A 5 1.37 -6.21 -22.33
N GLY A 6 2.52 -6.79 -21.97
CA GLY A 6 3.47 -6.22 -21.00
C GLY A 6 3.23 -6.58 -19.53
N VAL A 7 2.35 -7.54 -19.23
CA VAL A 7 2.17 -8.05 -17.86
C VAL A 7 3.39 -8.88 -17.42
N GLN A 8 3.87 -8.62 -16.21
CA GLN A 8 4.91 -9.43 -15.58
C GLN A 8 4.29 -10.70 -14.96
N LEU A 9 4.96 -11.83 -15.11
CA LEU A 9 4.50 -13.14 -14.64
C LEU A 9 5.52 -13.77 -13.70
N GLU A 10 5.03 -14.33 -12.61
CA GLU A 10 5.74 -15.37 -11.87
C GLU A 10 5.46 -16.72 -12.56
N VAL A 11 6.52 -17.49 -12.80
CA VAL A 11 6.45 -18.78 -13.49
C VAL A 11 6.88 -19.87 -12.51
N THR A 12 6.05 -20.88 -12.32
CA THR A 12 6.36 -22.05 -11.47
C THR A 12 6.07 -23.33 -12.24
N GLU A 13 7.05 -24.22 -12.35
CA GLU A 13 6.80 -25.60 -12.80
C GLU A 13 6.29 -26.42 -11.61
N ARG A 14 5.15 -27.09 -11.81
CA ARG A 14 4.56 -27.97 -10.81
C ARG A 14 5.08 -29.40 -10.94
N PRO A 15 5.03 -30.21 -9.87
CA PRO A 15 5.48 -31.61 -9.91
C PRO A 15 4.74 -32.52 -10.91
N ASP A 16 3.55 -32.12 -11.36
CA ASP A 16 2.74 -32.80 -12.37
C ASP A 16 3.09 -32.37 -13.82
N GLY A 17 4.14 -31.56 -13.99
CA GLY A 17 4.60 -31.08 -15.29
C GLY A 17 3.80 -29.89 -15.84
N VAL A 18 2.88 -29.32 -15.05
CA VAL A 18 2.12 -28.13 -15.44
C VAL A 18 2.93 -26.86 -15.17
N ILE A 19 2.99 -25.96 -16.16
CA ILE A 19 3.52 -24.61 -15.96
C ILE A 19 2.41 -23.69 -15.46
N GLU A 20 2.54 -23.21 -14.24
CA GLU A 20 1.66 -22.21 -13.65
C GLU A 20 2.18 -20.80 -13.91
N LEU A 21 1.32 -19.93 -14.44
CA LEU A 21 1.62 -18.52 -14.70
C LEU A 21 0.75 -17.64 -13.80
N ARG A 22 1.39 -16.91 -12.88
CA ARG A 22 0.72 -15.96 -11.99
C ARG A 22 1.05 -14.54 -12.40
N GLY A 23 0.01 -13.75 -12.66
CA GLY A 23 0.18 -12.32 -12.94
C GLY A 23 0.65 -11.59 -11.70
N VAL A 24 1.73 -10.82 -11.80
CA VAL A 24 2.23 -9.97 -10.72
C VAL A 24 2.05 -8.51 -11.06
N VAL A 25 1.81 -7.70 -10.04
CA VAL A 25 1.83 -6.24 -10.15
C VAL A 25 3.23 -5.77 -9.76
N PRO A 26 4.06 -5.30 -10.70
CA PRO A 26 5.37 -4.79 -10.34
C PRO A 26 5.25 -3.49 -9.57
N VAL A 27 5.98 -3.40 -8.46
CA VAL A 27 6.14 -2.17 -7.69
C VAL A 27 7.56 -1.64 -7.94
N PRO A 28 7.73 -0.37 -8.37
CA PRO A 28 9.03 0.27 -8.46
C PRO A 28 9.85 0.11 -7.17
N ALA A 29 11.15 -0.15 -7.29
CA ALA A 29 11.99 -0.48 -6.14
C ALA A 29 12.00 0.61 -5.05
N ASP A 30 11.97 1.87 -5.48
CA ASP A 30 11.90 3.06 -4.62
C ASP A 30 10.53 3.25 -3.94
N GLN A 31 9.52 2.46 -4.29
CA GLN A 31 8.19 2.45 -3.69
C GLN A 31 7.88 1.17 -2.91
N GLN A 32 8.78 0.17 -2.91
CA GLN A 32 8.55 -1.10 -2.19
C GLN A 32 8.35 -0.90 -0.69
N TRP A 33 8.96 0.12 -0.10
CA TRP A 33 8.86 0.42 1.34
C TRP A 33 7.41 0.59 1.80
N PHE A 34 6.53 1.12 0.95
CA PHE A 34 5.11 1.34 1.24
C PHE A 34 4.36 0.02 1.51
N TRP A 35 4.83 -1.07 0.89
CA TRP A 35 4.22 -2.40 0.98
C TRP A 35 4.83 -3.27 2.08
N THR A 36 5.77 -2.74 2.87
CA THR A 36 6.30 -3.47 4.03
C THR A 36 5.21 -3.67 5.08
N GLU A 37 5.27 -4.78 5.81
CA GLU A 37 4.28 -5.11 6.85
C GLU A 37 4.09 -3.96 7.86
N ARG A 38 5.19 -3.32 8.26
CA ARG A 38 5.19 -2.15 9.15
C ARG A 38 4.38 -0.99 8.56
N TRP A 39 4.62 -0.61 7.31
CA TRP A 39 3.88 0.50 6.68
C TRP A 39 2.41 0.18 6.50
N GLN A 40 2.09 -1.05 6.10
CA GLN A 40 0.70 -1.50 5.98
C GLN A 40 -0.01 -1.59 7.34
N ALA A 41 0.71 -1.81 8.44
CA ALA A 41 0.12 -1.76 9.78
C ALA A 41 -0.22 -0.32 10.18
N MET A 42 0.69 0.63 9.93
CA MET A 42 0.45 2.05 10.19
C MET A 42 -0.68 2.63 9.33
N GLU A 43 -0.80 2.18 8.08
CA GLU A 43 -1.91 2.60 7.20
C GLU A 43 -3.26 2.16 7.76
N ARG A 44 -3.38 0.91 8.22
CA ARG A 44 -4.62 0.41 8.84
C ARG A 44 -4.97 1.14 10.12
N GLU A 45 -3.97 1.52 10.92
CA GLU A 45 -4.16 2.33 12.13
C GLU A 45 -4.69 3.72 11.76
N ALA A 46 -4.07 4.38 10.78
CA ALA A 46 -4.52 5.69 10.29
C ALA A 46 -5.94 5.63 9.74
N ASP A 47 -6.28 4.60 8.96
CA ASP A 47 -7.64 4.38 8.47
C ASP A 47 -8.65 4.19 9.60
N ALA A 48 -8.28 3.43 10.63
CA ALA A 48 -9.11 3.23 11.82
C ALA A 48 -9.29 4.54 12.61
N ASP A 49 -8.27 5.39 12.69
CA ASP A 49 -8.35 6.72 13.29
C ASP A 49 -9.29 7.63 12.50
N ILE A 50 -9.16 7.68 11.17
CA ILE A 50 -10.04 8.44 10.28
C ILE A 50 -11.49 7.98 10.44
N ALA A 51 -11.74 6.67 10.37
CA ALA A 51 -13.08 6.10 10.49
C ALA A 51 -13.72 6.37 11.87
N ALA A 52 -12.90 6.42 12.92
CA ALA A 52 -13.36 6.74 14.26
C ALA A 52 -13.43 8.25 14.56
N GLY A 53 -13.07 9.11 13.60
CA GLY A 53 -13.00 10.56 13.79
C GLY A 53 -11.89 11.01 14.75
N ARG A 54 -10.86 10.17 15.00
CA ARG A 54 -9.66 10.51 15.78
C ARG A 54 -8.66 11.29 14.94
N VAL A 55 -9.16 12.29 14.21
CA VAL A 55 -8.37 13.16 13.35
C VAL A 55 -8.70 14.61 13.68
N VAL A 56 -7.69 15.47 13.59
CA VAL A 56 -7.83 16.91 13.72
C VAL A 56 -7.41 17.54 12.40
N GLY A 57 -8.32 18.32 11.82
CA GLY A 57 -8.05 19.17 10.66
C GLY A 57 -7.80 20.61 11.10
N ALA A 58 -7.10 21.36 10.27
CA ALA A 58 -6.93 22.80 10.42
C ALA A 58 -7.15 23.46 9.06
N ASP A 59 -7.86 24.59 9.04
CA ASP A 59 -8.16 25.32 7.81
C ASP A 59 -7.01 26.27 7.43
N SER A 60 -6.01 26.42 8.30
CA SER A 60 -4.82 27.24 8.08
C SER A 60 -3.58 26.68 8.78
N ALA A 61 -2.40 27.07 8.30
CA ALA A 61 -1.14 26.71 8.94
C ALA A 61 -1.05 27.28 10.37
N GLU A 62 -1.55 28.49 10.60
CA GLU A 62 -1.58 29.12 11.92
C GLU A 62 -2.46 28.34 12.91
N GLU A 63 -3.58 27.80 12.44
CA GLU A 63 -4.43 26.92 13.25
C GLU A 63 -3.75 25.58 13.55
N MET A 64 -3.10 24.97 12.54
CA MET A 64 -2.34 23.73 12.74
C MET A 64 -1.23 23.90 13.78
N LEU A 65 -0.47 25.00 13.71
CA LEU A 65 0.59 25.28 14.68
C LEU A 65 0.03 25.43 16.10
N ARG A 66 -1.11 26.11 16.27
CA ARG A 66 -1.79 26.21 17.57
C ARG A 66 -2.25 24.85 18.12
N LEU A 67 -2.58 23.90 17.26
CA LEU A 67 -2.95 22.53 17.69
C LEU A 67 -1.73 21.72 18.14
N LEU A 68 -0.56 21.94 17.54
CA LEU A 68 0.68 21.21 17.86
C LEU A 68 1.41 21.75 19.09
N ASP A 69 1.27 23.04 19.41
CA ASP A 69 1.92 23.70 20.56
C ASP A 69 1.23 23.41 21.92
N LYS A 70 0.37 22.39 21.98
CA LYS A 70 -0.50 22.08 23.11
C LYS A 70 -0.10 20.77 23.79
#